data_AF-A0A7Y5W707-F1
#
_entry.id   AF-A0A7Y5W707-F1
#
_cell.length_a   1.000
_cell.length_b   1.000
_cell.length_c   1.000
_cell.angle_alpha   90.00
_cell.angle_beta   90.00
_cell.angle_gamma   90.00
#
_symmetry.space_group_name_H-M   'P 1'
#
loop_
_entity.id
_entity.type
_entity.pdbx_description
1 polymer ?
#
loop_
_entity_poly.entity_id
_entity_poly.type
_entity_poly.pdbx_seq_one_letter_code
_entity_poly.pdbx_strand_id
1 'polypeptide(L)'
;MSGDDGFKVVRPPWAENAAERRRITPTGLWRVRVFVLMAAVLLAAVASAEEGAAKASDGTHSGKEPLGAETQSVCLSRSHAKHGNDGNSHAKRGNDADGTADREGFQVHGVESPYQAGRTEIRVLRPDRLEEGRRYPVVYVLPVEAGNEARFGNGLVEVKRQDLHNKHRAVFVAPTFSHLPWYADHPTDPEIRQETYLLRIVVPLVEKQYPVQANTDGRLLLGFSKSGWGAMGLLLRHPDVFGRAAAWDAPLMKNKPDQFGMEGIFATQENFEKYQVTKLLQGRAVELQGPNRLVLTGYGNFREHHQQAHDLMMRLGVAHEYRDGPARKHDWHSGWVEEAVGLLLHP
;
A
#
# COMPACT_ATOMS: atom_id res chain seq x y z
N MET A 1 70.96 11.54 7.53
CA MET A 1 70.18 12.00 6.36
C MET A 1 68.92 11.15 6.32
N SER A 2 67.84 11.68 6.90
CA SER A 2 66.52 11.06 7.03
C SER A 2 65.69 11.40 5.79
N GLY A 3 65.21 10.37 5.08
CA GLY A 3 64.20 10.49 4.04
C GLY A 3 62.82 10.34 4.67
N ASP A 4 61.99 11.37 4.52
CA ASP A 4 60.63 11.45 5.06
C ASP A 4 59.69 11.46 3.84
N ASP A 5 58.98 10.36 3.60
CA ASP A 5 58.04 10.20 2.48
C ASP A 5 56.69 10.82 2.84
N GLY A 6 56.39 11.96 2.22
CA GLY A 6 55.15 12.72 2.41
C GLY A 6 53.93 12.02 1.82
N PHE A 7 53.00 11.59 2.68
CA PHE A 7 51.64 11.23 2.32
C PHE A 7 50.82 12.51 2.04
N LYS A 8 50.44 12.75 0.78
CA LYS A 8 49.46 13.79 0.40
C LYS A 8 48.05 13.25 0.58
N VAL A 9 47.31 13.78 1.56
CA VAL A 9 45.87 13.58 1.71
C VAL A 9 45.15 14.47 0.69
N VAL A 10 44.56 13.87 -0.34
CA VAL A 10 43.65 14.53 -1.28
C VAL A 10 42.25 14.58 -0.65
N ARG A 11 41.72 15.78 -0.43
CA ARG A 11 40.35 15.99 0.08
C ARG A 11 39.34 16.04 -1.09
N PRO A 12 38.15 15.43 -0.98
CA PRO A 12 37.12 15.46 -2.02
C PRO A 12 36.36 16.81 -2.12
N PRO A 13 35.72 17.12 -3.26
CA PRO A 13 35.39 18.50 -3.68
C PRO A 13 34.11 19.12 -3.06
N TRP A 14 33.56 18.58 -1.97
CA TRP A 14 32.29 19.04 -1.41
C TRP A 14 32.40 19.74 -0.05
N ALA A 15 33.62 19.91 0.48
CA ALA A 15 33.87 20.54 1.76
C ALA A 15 34.25 22.03 1.63
N GLU A 16 33.36 22.85 1.07
CA GLU A 16 33.48 24.32 1.13
C GLU A 16 32.10 24.96 0.91
N ASN A 17 31.41 25.29 2.02
CA ASN A 17 30.48 26.44 2.19
C ASN A 17 29.53 26.23 3.38
N ALA A 18 30.06 26.15 4.60
CA ALA A 18 29.28 26.20 5.84
C ALA A 18 29.56 27.46 6.69
N ALA A 19 30.32 28.43 6.16
CA ALA A 19 30.79 29.57 6.93
C ALA A 19 30.54 30.92 6.23
N GLU A 20 29.40 31.11 5.57
CA GLU A 20 29.01 32.48 5.16
C GLU A 20 27.49 32.58 4.96
N ARG A 21 26.77 32.97 6.02
CA ARG A 21 25.52 33.75 6.02
C ARG A 21 24.96 33.89 7.44
N ARG A 22 25.65 34.69 8.26
CA ARG A 22 25.01 35.47 9.34
C ARG A 22 25.20 36.94 9.03
N ARG A 23 24.21 37.57 8.38
CA ARG A 23 23.94 39.01 8.51
C ARG A 23 22.42 39.20 8.39
N ILE A 24 21.81 39.47 9.52
CA ILE A 24 20.48 40.06 9.64
C ILE A 24 20.70 41.57 9.72
N THR A 25 19.99 42.34 8.88
CA THR A 25 19.58 43.70 9.23
C THR A 25 18.14 43.96 8.76
N PRO A 26 17.38 44.81 9.47
CA PRO A 26 15.92 44.88 9.36
C PRO A 26 15.48 46.01 8.43
N THR A 27 14.38 45.82 7.70
CA THR A 27 13.47 46.91 7.28
C THR A 27 12.26 46.31 6.56
N GLY A 28 11.06 46.86 6.84
CA GLY A 28 9.89 46.69 5.97
C GLY A 28 8.67 46.01 6.59
N LEU A 29 8.05 46.64 7.59
CA LEU A 29 6.59 46.57 7.77
C LEU A 29 5.93 46.82 6.41
N TRP A 30 5.11 45.91 5.88
CA TRP A 30 3.89 46.18 5.11
C TRP A 30 3.22 44.84 4.73
N ARG A 31 1.89 44.77 4.91
CA ARG A 31 0.94 43.69 4.53
C ARG A 31 0.62 42.59 5.55
N VAL A 32 0.22 43.02 6.75
CA VAL A 32 -0.92 42.39 7.44
C VAL A 32 -2.18 43.10 6.93
N ARG A 33 -2.96 42.45 6.04
CA ARG A 33 -4.40 42.72 5.76
C ARG A 33 -4.89 41.95 4.52
N VAL A 34 -4.87 40.61 4.55
CA VAL A 34 -5.74 39.76 3.69
C VAL A 34 -6.30 38.54 4.44
N PHE A 35 -5.90 38.28 5.69
CA PHE A 35 -6.25 37.03 6.39
C PHE A 35 -7.54 37.02 7.23
N VAL A 36 -8.40 38.05 7.14
CA VAL A 36 -9.64 38.10 7.95
C VAL A 36 -10.93 37.89 7.13
N LEU A 37 -10.88 37.87 5.80
CA LEU A 37 -12.12 37.74 4.98
C LEU A 37 -12.44 36.32 4.47
N MET A 38 -11.49 35.36 4.52
CA MET A 38 -11.72 33.98 4.04
C MET A 38 -12.25 33.03 5.13
N ALA A 39 -12.17 33.40 6.42
CA ALA A 39 -12.72 32.60 7.52
C ALA A 39 -14.24 32.79 7.69
N ALA A 40 -14.81 33.91 7.21
CA ALA A 40 -16.24 34.19 7.34
C ALA A 40 -17.10 33.48 6.26
N VAL A 41 -16.53 33.15 5.11
CA VAL A 41 -17.26 32.45 4.02
C VAL A 41 -17.34 30.93 4.29
N LEU A 42 -16.41 30.36 5.06
CA LEU A 42 -16.42 28.93 5.37
C LEU A 42 -17.35 28.56 6.54
N LEU A 43 -17.64 29.49 7.47
CA LEU A 43 -18.61 29.23 8.54
C LEU A 43 -20.08 29.33 8.09
N ALA A 44 -20.38 30.11 7.04
CA ALA A 44 -21.75 30.21 6.52
C ALA A 44 -22.19 28.97 5.72
N ALA A 45 -21.25 28.21 5.14
CA ALA A 45 -21.56 27.00 4.37
C ALA A 45 -21.84 25.77 5.25
N VAL A 46 -21.35 25.75 6.49
CA VAL A 46 -21.59 24.64 7.43
C VAL A 46 -22.94 24.77 8.14
N ALA A 47 -23.40 25.99 8.42
CA ALA A 47 -24.68 26.23 9.09
C ALA A 47 -25.92 25.90 8.24
N SER A 48 -25.85 25.99 6.90
CA SER A 48 -26.99 25.63 6.02
C SER A 48 -27.11 24.13 5.72
N ALA A 49 -26.14 23.30 6.10
CA ALA A 49 -26.22 21.84 5.92
C ALA A 49 -26.91 21.14 7.10
N GLU A 50 -26.88 21.72 8.30
CA GLU A 50 -27.50 21.12 9.50
C GLU A 50 -29.02 21.38 9.61
N GLU A 51 -29.55 22.47 9.03
CA GLU A 51 -31.01 22.70 8.98
C GLU A 51 -31.76 21.83 7.96
N GLY A 52 -31.05 21.21 7.01
CA GLY A 52 -31.65 20.33 5.98
C GLY A 52 -31.91 18.89 6.43
N ALA A 53 -31.24 18.43 7.48
CA ALA A 53 -31.33 17.03 7.95
C ALA A 53 -32.34 16.83 9.10
N ALA A 54 -32.81 17.91 9.74
CA ALA A 54 -33.71 17.84 10.90
C ALA A 54 -35.22 17.82 10.54
N LYS A 55 -35.60 17.67 9.26
CA LYS A 55 -37.01 17.66 8.81
C LYS A 55 -37.51 16.37 8.16
N ALA A 56 -36.78 15.26 8.32
CA ALA A 56 -37.18 13.97 7.74
C ALA A 56 -37.13 12.81 8.75
N SER A 57 -37.80 12.95 9.90
CA SER A 57 -38.31 11.79 10.66
C SER A 57 -39.27 12.25 11.75
N ASP A 58 -40.54 12.42 11.41
CA ASP A 58 -41.60 12.44 12.42
C ASP A 58 -42.82 11.72 11.84
N GLY A 59 -43.26 10.65 12.51
CA GLY A 59 -44.24 9.71 11.97
C GLY A 59 -44.42 8.41 12.76
N THR A 60 -44.71 8.55 14.06
CA THR A 60 -45.62 7.71 14.88
C THR A 60 -45.63 6.17 14.70
N HIS A 61 -45.29 5.42 15.76
CA HIS A 61 -46.29 4.60 16.49
C HIS A 61 -45.79 4.06 17.84
N SER A 62 -46.68 4.13 18.82
CA SER A 62 -46.56 3.70 20.21
C SER A 62 -46.75 2.19 20.41
N GLY A 63 -46.12 1.59 21.42
CA GLY A 63 -46.61 0.32 21.98
C GLY A 63 -45.65 -0.49 22.85
N LYS A 64 -45.66 -0.20 24.16
CA LYS A 64 -45.54 -1.11 25.32
C LYS A 64 -44.62 -2.36 25.27
N GLU A 65 -43.62 -2.34 26.15
CA GLU A 65 -42.98 -3.47 26.85
C GLU A 65 -43.95 -4.22 27.81
N PRO A 66 -43.59 -5.33 28.54
CA PRO A 66 -42.23 -5.87 28.82
C PRO A 66 -42.08 -7.43 28.88
N LEU A 67 -40.83 -7.85 29.20
CA LEU A 67 -40.39 -9.04 29.97
C LEU A 67 -40.23 -10.41 29.27
N GLY A 68 -39.06 -11.02 29.50
CA GLY A 68 -38.83 -12.47 29.36
C GLY A 68 -37.36 -12.85 29.14
N ALA A 69 -36.64 -13.09 30.23
CA ALA A 69 -35.35 -13.77 30.22
C ALA A 69 -35.55 -15.27 29.97
N GLU A 70 -34.69 -15.94 29.19
CA GLU A 70 -34.20 -17.28 29.52
C GLU A 70 -33.05 -17.76 28.62
N THR A 71 -32.25 -18.61 29.22
CA THR A 71 -30.96 -19.20 28.85
C THR A 71 -31.05 -20.49 28.03
N GLN A 72 -29.88 -20.97 27.57
CA GLN A 72 -29.54 -22.36 27.16
C GLN A 72 -29.88 -22.75 25.71
N SER A 73 -29.24 -23.72 25.06
CA SER A 73 -27.93 -24.40 25.12
C SER A 73 -27.93 -25.32 23.88
N VAL A 74 -26.74 -25.68 23.44
CA VAL A 74 -26.43 -26.66 22.39
C VAL A 74 -27.16 -27.99 22.60
N CYS A 75 -27.72 -28.57 21.53
CA CYS A 75 -27.87 -30.02 21.39
C CYS A 75 -27.81 -30.46 19.93
N LEU A 76 -26.82 -31.31 19.65
CA LEU A 76 -26.74 -32.20 18.49
C LEU A 76 -27.87 -33.24 18.57
N SER A 77 -28.53 -33.52 17.45
CA SER A 77 -29.18 -34.81 17.25
C SER A 77 -29.00 -35.29 15.81
N ARG A 78 -28.67 -36.59 15.68
CA ARG A 78 -28.54 -37.33 14.43
C ARG A 78 -29.82 -38.10 14.14
N SER A 79 -30.09 -38.22 12.84
CA SER A 79 -30.87 -39.24 12.13
C SER A 79 -32.39 -39.19 12.25
N HIS A 80 -33.06 -39.04 11.10
CA HIS A 80 -33.70 -40.15 10.39
C HIS A 80 -33.90 -39.78 8.92
N ALA A 81 -33.58 -40.72 8.03
CA ALA A 81 -33.71 -40.60 6.59
C ALA A 81 -35.18 -40.68 6.14
N LYS A 82 -35.56 -39.87 5.15
CA LYS A 82 -36.58 -40.20 4.14
C LYS A 82 -36.32 -39.40 2.87
N HIS A 83 -36.41 -40.11 1.74
CA HIS A 83 -36.22 -39.60 0.38
C HIS A 83 -37.09 -38.39 0.05
N GLY A 84 -36.46 -37.42 -0.61
CA GLY A 84 -37.09 -36.30 -1.32
C GLY A 84 -36.01 -35.66 -2.19
N ASN A 85 -36.05 -35.95 -3.48
CA ASN A 85 -35.16 -35.43 -4.50
C ASN A 85 -35.47 -33.94 -4.71
N ASP A 86 -34.54 -33.05 -4.35
CA ASP A 86 -34.48 -31.69 -4.87
C ASP A 86 -33.01 -31.23 -4.91
N GLY A 87 -32.56 -30.86 -6.10
CA GLY A 87 -31.19 -30.45 -6.36
C GLY A 87 -30.89 -29.12 -5.70
N ASN A 88 -29.90 -29.12 -4.80
CA ASN A 88 -29.08 -27.95 -4.55
C ASN A 88 -27.74 -28.41 -3.99
N SER A 89 -26.82 -28.79 -4.88
CA SER A 89 -25.42 -28.94 -4.51
C SER A 89 -24.85 -27.55 -4.25
N HIS A 90 -24.85 -27.13 -2.98
CA HIS A 90 -23.88 -26.15 -2.49
C HIS A 90 -22.49 -26.77 -2.57
N ALA A 91 -21.94 -26.81 -3.78
CA ALA A 91 -20.53 -27.00 -4.00
C ALA A 91 -19.83 -25.80 -3.38
N LYS A 92 -19.07 -26.02 -2.30
CA LYS A 92 -17.96 -25.13 -1.95
C LYS A 92 -17.11 -24.99 -3.21
N ARG A 93 -17.21 -23.87 -3.90
CA ARG A 93 -16.33 -23.57 -5.03
C ARG A 93 -14.96 -23.30 -4.42
N GLY A 94 -14.08 -24.29 -4.48
CA GLY A 94 -12.68 -24.09 -4.14
C GLY A 94 -12.08 -23.01 -5.05
N ASN A 95 -10.98 -22.38 -4.60
CA ASN A 95 -10.26 -21.39 -5.39
C ASN A 95 -9.92 -21.95 -6.78
N ASP A 96 -10.12 -21.12 -7.82
CA ASP A 96 -9.91 -21.53 -9.20
C ASP A 96 -8.40 -21.69 -9.45
N ALA A 97 -7.93 -22.94 -9.38
CA ALA A 97 -6.52 -23.29 -9.55
C ALA A 97 -6.01 -22.94 -10.96
N ASP A 98 -6.87 -23.11 -11.97
CA ASP A 98 -6.62 -22.76 -13.36
C ASP A 98 -7.27 -21.40 -13.64
N GLY A 99 -6.53 -20.32 -13.42
CA GLY A 99 -7.05 -18.96 -13.63
C GLY A 99 -7.57 -18.75 -15.05
N THR A 100 -8.61 -17.91 -15.19
CA THR A 100 -9.21 -17.59 -16.51
C THR A 100 -8.63 -16.29 -17.05
N ALA A 101 -8.44 -16.19 -18.37
CA ALA A 101 -8.01 -14.93 -18.98
C ALA A 101 -9.17 -13.92 -18.98
N ASP A 102 -8.96 -12.70 -18.49
CA ASP A 102 -9.94 -11.63 -18.59
C ASP A 102 -9.91 -10.94 -19.97
N ARG A 103 -10.80 -9.97 -20.17
CA ARG A 103 -10.92 -9.20 -21.43
C ARG A 103 -9.66 -8.40 -21.77
N GLU A 104 -8.83 -8.11 -20.77
CA GLU A 104 -7.56 -7.41 -20.92
C GLU A 104 -6.39 -8.40 -21.06
N GLY A 105 -6.64 -9.71 -21.09
CA GLY A 105 -5.66 -10.77 -21.28
C GLY A 105 -4.84 -11.10 -20.04
N PHE A 106 -5.25 -10.65 -18.85
CA PHE A 106 -4.62 -11.07 -17.59
C PHE A 106 -5.17 -12.41 -17.15
N GLN A 107 -4.34 -13.25 -16.53
CA GLN A 107 -4.83 -14.44 -15.87
C GLN A 107 -5.43 -14.08 -14.52
N VAL A 108 -6.64 -14.55 -14.25
CA VAL A 108 -7.41 -14.19 -13.06
C VAL A 108 -7.74 -15.43 -12.26
N HIS A 109 -7.30 -15.44 -11.01
CA HIS A 109 -7.68 -16.45 -10.03
C HIS A 109 -8.67 -15.83 -9.06
N GLY A 110 -9.87 -16.38 -8.99
CA GLY A 110 -10.79 -16.00 -7.92
C GLY A 110 -10.50 -16.78 -6.64
N VAL A 111 -10.54 -16.06 -5.52
CA VAL A 111 -10.09 -16.55 -4.22
C VAL A 111 -11.15 -16.26 -3.17
N GLU A 112 -11.58 -17.32 -2.48
CA GLU A 112 -12.29 -17.23 -1.21
C GLU A 112 -11.27 -17.34 -0.08
N SER A 113 -11.37 -16.46 0.91
CA SER A 113 -10.42 -16.38 2.01
C SER A 113 -11.14 -15.95 3.28
N PRO A 114 -10.89 -16.58 4.44
CA PRO A 114 -11.42 -16.11 5.72
C PRO A 114 -10.84 -14.75 6.13
N TYR A 115 -9.83 -14.25 5.39
CA TYR A 115 -9.18 -12.97 5.63
C TYR A 115 -9.81 -11.81 4.87
N GLN A 116 -10.87 -12.06 4.10
CA GLN A 116 -11.57 -11.12 3.23
C GLN A 116 -13.08 -11.35 3.35
N ALA A 117 -13.87 -10.29 3.55
CA ALA A 117 -15.35 -10.36 3.63
C ALA A 117 -16.08 -10.87 2.37
N GLY A 118 -15.37 -11.22 1.31
CA GLY A 118 -15.94 -11.71 0.07
C GLY A 118 -14.88 -12.30 -0.85
N ARG A 119 -15.34 -12.82 -1.99
CA ARG A 119 -14.45 -13.33 -3.04
C ARG A 119 -13.59 -12.19 -3.59
N THR A 120 -12.29 -12.42 -3.60
CA THR A 120 -11.28 -11.54 -4.20
C THR A 120 -10.72 -12.18 -5.46
N GLU A 121 -9.88 -11.43 -6.17
CA GLU A 121 -9.22 -11.85 -7.40
C GLU A 121 -7.71 -11.63 -7.29
N ILE A 122 -6.93 -12.48 -7.94
CA ILE A 122 -5.50 -12.29 -8.15
C ILE A 122 -5.28 -12.27 -9.65
N ARG A 123 -4.93 -11.10 -10.19
CA ARG A 123 -4.66 -10.87 -11.61
C ARG A 123 -3.16 -10.95 -11.86
N VAL A 124 -2.77 -11.69 -12.90
CA VAL A 124 -1.36 -11.97 -13.22
C VAL A 124 -1.07 -11.63 -14.67
N LEU A 125 -0.02 -10.85 -14.87
CA LEU A 125 0.59 -10.55 -16.16
C LEU A 125 1.96 -11.22 -16.22
N ARG A 126 2.17 -12.07 -17.20
CA ARG A 126 3.43 -12.81 -17.40
C ARG A 126 4.13 -12.29 -18.66
N PRO A 127 5.45 -12.47 -18.79
CA PRO A 127 6.11 -12.32 -20.09
C PRO A 127 5.43 -13.21 -21.14
N ASP A 128 5.32 -12.71 -22.38
CA ASP A 128 4.68 -13.43 -23.48
C ASP A 128 5.39 -14.75 -23.81
N ARG A 129 6.70 -14.80 -23.55
CA ARG A 129 7.55 -15.97 -23.76
C ARG A 129 8.20 -16.39 -22.46
N LEU A 130 7.73 -17.52 -21.93
CA LEU A 130 8.37 -18.21 -20.82
C LEU A 130 9.45 -19.15 -21.37
N GLU A 131 10.65 -19.07 -20.80
CA GLU A 131 11.75 -19.99 -21.08
C GLU A 131 11.67 -21.17 -20.11
N GLU A 132 11.77 -22.37 -20.67
CA GLU A 132 11.75 -23.61 -19.89
C GLU A 132 12.86 -23.58 -18.80
N GLY A 133 12.52 -23.99 -17.58
CA GLY A 133 13.43 -23.98 -16.44
C GLY A 133 13.78 -22.61 -15.85
N ARG A 134 13.44 -21.48 -16.49
CA ARG A 134 13.73 -20.14 -15.95
C ARG A 134 12.75 -19.76 -14.84
N ARG A 135 13.26 -19.09 -13.80
CA ARG A 135 12.44 -18.43 -12.77
C ARG A 135 12.55 -16.91 -12.90
N TYR A 136 11.42 -16.22 -12.76
CA TYR A 136 11.25 -14.79 -13.03
C TYR A 136 11.05 -14.01 -11.72
N PRO A 137 11.61 -12.79 -11.56
CA PRO A 137 11.22 -11.94 -10.46
C PRO A 137 9.72 -11.63 -10.54
N VAL A 138 9.09 -11.49 -9.37
CA VAL A 138 7.67 -11.13 -9.24
C VAL A 138 7.53 -9.74 -8.63
N VAL A 139 6.76 -8.88 -9.29
CA VAL A 139 6.40 -7.55 -8.81
C VAL A 139 4.93 -7.55 -8.41
N TYR A 140 4.65 -7.40 -7.13
CA TYR A 140 3.31 -7.20 -6.63
C TYR A 140 2.91 -5.73 -6.82
N VAL A 141 2.02 -5.49 -7.77
CA VAL A 141 1.42 -4.19 -8.08
C VAL A 141 0.25 -3.99 -7.11
N LEU A 142 0.50 -3.20 -6.08
CA LEU A 142 -0.39 -3.07 -4.93
C LEU A 142 -1.52 -2.07 -5.24
N PRO A 143 -2.81 -2.46 -5.19
CA PRO A 143 -3.92 -1.55 -5.50
C PRO A 143 -4.14 -0.46 -4.44
N VAL A 144 -4.67 0.67 -4.88
CA VAL A 144 -5.11 1.80 -4.04
C VAL A 144 -6.60 1.72 -3.70
N GLU A 145 -7.39 0.93 -4.40
CA GLU A 145 -8.85 0.83 -4.19
C GLU A 145 -9.26 -0.58 -3.74
N ALA A 146 -10.45 -0.69 -3.14
CA ALA A 146 -11.06 -1.98 -2.89
C ALA A 146 -11.63 -2.54 -4.20
N GLY A 147 -11.67 -3.86 -4.34
CA GLY A 147 -12.08 -4.51 -5.58
C GLY A 147 -11.14 -4.14 -6.74
N ASN A 148 -11.72 -3.87 -7.90
CA ASN A 148 -10.98 -3.48 -9.10
C ASN A 148 -10.75 -1.96 -9.14
N GLU A 149 -9.51 -1.53 -9.37
CA GLU A 149 -9.15 -0.11 -9.46
C GLU A 149 -9.78 0.58 -10.68
N ALA A 150 -10.24 1.81 -10.50
CA ALA A 150 -10.84 2.61 -11.57
C ALA A 150 -10.61 4.12 -11.42
N ARG A 151 -10.70 4.66 -10.20
CA ARG A 151 -10.68 6.12 -9.96
C ARG A 151 -9.33 6.74 -10.20
N PHE A 152 -8.25 6.04 -9.85
CA PHE A 152 -6.86 6.51 -9.96
C PHE A 152 -6.06 5.74 -11.01
N GLY A 153 -6.76 5.10 -11.94
CA GLY A 153 -6.17 4.19 -12.91
C GLY A 153 -5.93 2.79 -12.36
N ASN A 154 -5.39 1.91 -13.21
CA ASN A 154 -5.08 0.52 -12.86
C ASN A 154 -3.60 0.23 -13.11
N GLY A 155 -2.88 -0.14 -12.05
CA GLY A 155 -1.43 -0.34 -12.12
C GLY A 155 -1.03 -1.48 -13.05
N LEU A 156 -1.77 -2.59 -13.07
CA LEU A 156 -1.44 -3.76 -13.89
C LEU A 156 -1.69 -3.48 -15.39
N VAL A 157 -2.74 -2.71 -15.70
CA VAL A 157 -3.01 -2.20 -17.05
C VAL A 157 -1.89 -1.29 -17.53
N GLU A 158 -1.39 -0.41 -16.65
CA GLU A 158 -0.29 0.48 -16.99
C GLU A 158 1.02 -0.28 -17.28
N VAL A 159 1.34 -1.28 -16.45
CA VAL A 159 2.48 -2.19 -16.67
C VAL A 159 2.37 -2.88 -18.03
N LYS A 160 1.18 -3.36 -18.39
CA LYS A 160 0.94 -3.99 -19.69
C LYS A 160 1.11 -2.99 -20.84
N ARG A 161 0.49 -1.80 -20.73
CA ARG A 161 0.54 -0.73 -21.74
C ARG A 161 1.98 -0.33 -22.09
N GLN A 162 2.86 -0.33 -21.10
CA GLN A 162 4.27 0.03 -21.28
C GLN A 162 5.19 -1.16 -21.61
N ASP A 163 4.64 -2.36 -21.80
CA ASP A 163 5.36 -3.59 -22.12
C ASP A 163 6.41 -4.02 -21.06
N LEU A 164 6.19 -3.67 -19.79
CA LEU A 164 7.21 -3.85 -18.74
C LEU A 164 7.46 -5.33 -18.40
N HIS A 165 6.42 -6.16 -18.47
CA HIS A 165 6.49 -7.61 -18.29
C HIS A 165 7.48 -8.27 -19.27
N ASN A 166 7.51 -7.82 -20.52
CA ASN A 166 8.45 -8.32 -21.52
C ASN A 166 9.83 -7.64 -21.39
N LYS A 167 9.87 -6.29 -21.31
CA LYS A 167 11.13 -5.53 -21.19
C LYS A 167 12.01 -5.98 -20.04
N HIS A 168 11.43 -6.21 -18.86
CA HIS A 168 12.16 -6.60 -17.66
C HIS A 168 12.15 -8.09 -17.39
N ARG A 169 11.42 -8.88 -18.19
CA ARG A 169 11.27 -10.32 -18.00
C ARG A 169 10.86 -10.63 -16.56
N ALA A 170 9.71 -10.10 -16.16
CA ALA A 170 9.17 -10.21 -14.81
C ALA A 170 7.67 -10.54 -14.84
N VAL A 171 7.21 -11.23 -13.80
CA VAL A 171 5.78 -11.49 -13.58
C VAL A 171 5.22 -10.36 -12.72
N PHE A 172 4.09 -9.79 -13.12
CA PHE A 172 3.40 -8.74 -12.36
C PHE A 172 2.08 -9.27 -11.83
N VAL A 173 1.80 -9.01 -10.55
CA VAL A 173 0.64 -9.55 -9.85
C VAL A 173 -0.11 -8.43 -9.15
N ALA A 174 -1.42 -8.33 -9.38
CA ALA A 174 -2.30 -7.40 -8.66
C ALA A 174 -3.43 -8.19 -7.97
N PRO A 175 -3.39 -8.34 -6.63
CA PRO A 175 -4.52 -8.85 -5.87
C PRO A 175 -5.60 -7.77 -5.70
N THR A 176 -6.85 -8.16 -5.52
CA THR A 176 -7.92 -7.30 -5.01
C THR A 176 -8.18 -7.56 -3.52
N PHE A 177 -8.76 -6.57 -2.85
CA PHE A 177 -9.13 -6.65 -1.44
C PHE A 177 -10.60 -6.24 -1.29
N SER A 178 -11.32 -6.85 -0.33
CA SER A 178 -12.73 -6.55 -0.07
C SER A 178 -12.95 -5.15 0.51
N HIS A 179 -11.95 -4.65 1.24
CA HIS A 179 -11.94 -3.32 1.86
C HIS A 179 -10.78 -2.48 1.32
N LEU A 180 -10.76 -1.19 1.66
CA LEU A 180 -9.66 -0.30 1.29
C LEU A 180 -8.31 -0.90 1.75
N PRO A 181 -7.39 -1.22 0.81
CA PRO A 181 -6.15 -1.89 1.18
C PRO A 181 -5.14 -0.92 1.81
N TRP A 182 -5.07 -0.92 3.14
CA TRP A 182 -4.00 -0.29 3.92
C TRP A 182 -2.93 -1.31 4.35
N TYR A 183 -3.06 -2.57 3.91
CA TYR A 183 -2.09 -3.65 4.08
C TYR A 183 -1.80 -3.96 5.55
N ALA A 184 -2.86 -3.89 6.36
CA ALA A 184 -2.82 -4.18 7.77
C ALA A 184 -3.90 -5.18 8.15
N ASP A 185 -3.66 -5.91 9.23
CA ASP A 185 -4.68 -6.76 9.84
C ASP A 185 -5.47 -5.96 10.88
N HIS A 186 -6.79 -5.93 10.69
CA HIS A 186 -7.72 -5.40 11.66
C HIS A 186 -7.62 -6.21 12.96
N PRO A 187 -7.63 -5.55 14.14
CA PRO A 187 -7.29 -6.24 15.39
C PRO A 187 -8.33 -7.27 15.82
N THR A 188 -9.60 -7.07 15.43
CA THR A 188 -10.73 -7.89 15.90
C THR A 188 -11.57 -8.49 14.77
N ASP A 189 -11.40 -8.03 13.53
CA ASP A 189 -12.21 -8.47 12.40
C ASP A 189 -11.38 -9.41 11.53
N PRO A 190 -11.68 -10.73 11.51
CA PRO A 190 -10.93 -11.66 10.70
C PRO A 190 -11.06 -11.39 9.20
N GLU A 191 -12.15 -10.76 8.74
CA GLU A 191 -12.44 -10.52 7.33
C GLU A 191 -11.73 -9.29 6.76
N ILE A 192 -10.95 -8.58 7.59
CA ILE A 192 -10.11 -7.43 7.22
C ILE A 192 -8.66 -7.72 7.63
N ARG A 193 -8.14 -8.88 7.24
CA ARG A 193 -6.74 -9.29 7.50
C ARG A 193 -5.89 -9.22 6.23
N GLN A 194 -5.56 -8.00 5.81
CA GLN A 194 -4.98 -7.71 4.50
C GLN A 194 -3.52 -8.14 4.38
N GLU A 195 -2.72 -7.93 5.44
CA GLU A 195 -1.33 -8.38 5.48
C GLU A 195 -1.27 -9.91 5.48
N THR A 196 -2.06 -10.55 6.35
CA THR A 196 -2.14 -12.00 6.40
C THR A 196 -2.66 -12.59 5.09
N TYR A 197 -3.66 -11.98 4.45
CA TYR A 197 -4.17 -12.42 3.14
C TYR A 197 -3.07 -12.41 2.07
N LEU A 198 -2.30 -11.33 1.98
CA LEU A 198 -1.21 -11.23 1.01
C LEU A 198 -0.16 -12.34 1.25
N LEU A 199 0.29 -12.50 2.50
CA LEU A 199 1.37 -13.42 2.84
C LEU A 199 0.96 -14.91 2.80
N ARG A 200 -0.25 -15.23 3.23
CA ARG A 200 -0.70 -16.63 3.36
C ARG A 200 -1.46 -17.17 2.18
N ILE A 201 -2.04 -16.29 1.36
CA ILE A 201 -2.89 -16.69 0.23
C ILE A 201 -2.29 -16.25 -1.09
N VAL A 202 -2.01 -14.95 -1.26
CA VAL A 202 -1.58 -14.41 -2.55
C VAL A 202 -0.17 -14.91 -2.93
N VAL A 203 0.82 -14.71 -2.05
CA VAL A 203 2.22 -15.12 -2.32
C VAL A 203 2.31 -16.64 -2.60
N PRO A 204 1.76 -17.55 -1.77
CA PRO A 204 1.85 -18.98 -2.03
C PRO A 204 1.10 -19.43 -3.29
N LEU A 205 -0.04 -18.81 -3.62
CA LEU A 205 -0.75 -19.11 -4.87
C LEU A 205 0.11 -18.77 -6.08
N VAL A 206 0.74 -17.60 -6.08
CA VAL A 206 1.58 -17.16 -7.19
C VAL A 206 2.78 -18.09 -7.37
N GLU A 207 3.47 -18.43 -6.28
CA GLU A 207 4.66 -19.31 -6.33
C GLU A 207 4.36 -20.73 -6.76
N LYS A 208 3.15 -21.21 -6.47
CA LYS A 208 2.69 -22.52 -6.91
C LYS A 208 2.33 -22.54 -8.39
N GLN A 209 1.73 -21.47 -8.89
CA GLN A 209 1.13 -21.43 -10.24
C GLN A 209 2.07 -20.87 -11.31
N TYR A 210 3.10 -20.11 -10.93
CA TYR A 210 3.94 -19.38 -11.84
C TYR A 210 5.43 -19.67 -11.61
N PRO A 211 6.27 -19.64 -12.67
CA PRO A 211 7.69 -19.88 -12.55
C PRO A 211 8.40 -18.64 -11.97
N VAL A 212 8.07 -18.27 -10.74
CA VAL A 212 8.63 -17.08 -10.06
C VAL A 212 9.79 -17.44 -9.13
N GLN A 213 10.65 -16.47 -8.86
CA GLN A 213 11.73 -16.59 -7.88
C GLN A 213 11.14 -16.52 -6.46
N ALA A 214 10.97 -17.68 -5.82
CA ALA A 214 10.38 -17.82 -4.49
C ALA A 214 11.38 -17.52 -3.35
N ASN A 215 12.15 -16.43 -3.48
CA ASN A 215 13.10 -15.97 -2.48
C ASN A 215 12.95 -14.45 -2.27
N THR A 216 13.62 -13.91 -1.25
CA THR A 216 13.51 -12.50 -0.86
C THR A 216 13.81 -11.57 -2.04
N ASP A 217 14.93 -11.76 -2.72
CA ASP A 217 15.35 -10.91 -3.85
C ASP A 217 14.39 -10.98 -5.05
N GLY A 218 13.67 -12.08 -5.20
CA GLY A 218 12.69 -12.32 -6.25
C GLY A 218 11.33 -11.67 -6.02
N ARG A 219 11.00 -11.22 -4.81
CA ARG A 219 9.69 -10.65 -4.45
C ARG A 219 9.76 -9.14 -4.26
N LEU A 220 9.17 -8.38 -5.17
CA LEU A 220 9.25 -6.92 -5.21
C LEU A 220 7.86 -6.29 -5.02
N LEU A 221 7.82 -5.12 -4.40
CA LEU A 221 6.57 -4.40 -4.10
C LEU A 221 6.54 -3.07 -4.85
N LEU A 222 5.47 -2.84 -5.62
CA LEU A 222 5.25 -1.60 -6.37
C LEU A 222 3.98 -0.93 -5.86
N GLY A 223 4.10 0.30 -5.35
CA GLY A 223 2.96 1.02 -4.78
C GLY A 223 2.98 2.52 -5.00
N PHE A 224 1.78 3.10 -5.01
CA PHE A 224 1.50 4.52 -5.21
C PHE A 224 0.53 4.99 -4.12
N SER A 225 0.62 6.23 -3.61
CA SER A 225 -0.37 6.74 -2.65
C SER A 225 -0.48 5.82 -1.43
N LYS A 226 -1.70 5.40 -1.09
CA LYS A 226 -1.97 4.38 -0.06
C LYS A 226 -1.17 3.09 -0.28
N SER A 227 -1.09 2.59 -1.51
CA SER A 227 -0.37 1.35 -1.77
C SER A 227 1.15 1.51 -1.72
N GLY A 228 1.66 2.73 -1.92
CA GLY A 228 3.06 3.08 -1.65
C GLY A 228 3.40 3.04 -0.16
N TRP A 229 2.47 3.49 0.69
CA TRP A 229 2.59 3.30 2.15
C TRP A 229 2.58 1.81 2.51
N GLY A 230 1.68 1.03 1.89
CA GLY A 230 1.62 -0.42 2.04
C GLY A 230 2.90 -1.14 1.60
N ALA A 231 3.46 -0.79 0.44
CA ALA A 231 4.70 -1.37 -0.08
C ALA A 231 5.87 -1.19 0.91
N MET A 232 6.02 0.03 1.43
CA MET A 232 7.03 0.33 2.45
C MET A 232 6.77 -0.44 3.74
N GLY A 233 5.52 -0.41 4.25
CA GLY A 233 5.15 -1.11 5.47
C GLY A 233 5.38 -2.63 5.39
N LEU A 234 5.00 -3.27 4.29
CA LEU A 234 5.16 -4.71 4.08
C LEU A 234 6.63 -5.14 4.04
N LEU A 235 7.48 -4.42 3.28
CA LEU A 235 8.91 -4.69 3.25
C LEU A 235 9.54 -4.51 4.64
N LEU A 236 9.19 -3.42 5.33
CA LEU A 236 9.71 -3.13 6.66
C LEU A 236 9.15 -4.07 7.73
N ARG A 237 8.05 -4.78 7.51
CA ARG A 237 7.54 -5.78 8.46
C ARG A 237 8.08 -7.18 8.16
N HIS A 238 8.29 -7.49 6.89
CA HIS A 238 8.74 -8.80 6.40
C HIS A 238 9.98 -8.67 5.51
N PRO A 239 11.11 -8.17 6.04
CA PRO A 239 12.35 -7.98 5.28
C PRO A 239 13.00 -9.30 4.87
N ASP A 240 12.55 -10.43 5.38
CA ASP A 240 12.92 -11.79 4.96
C ASP A 240 12.04 -12.31 3.82
N VAL A 241 10.86 -11.72 3.59
CA VAL A 241 9.93 -12.15 2.54
C VAL A 241 10.10 -11.33 1.27
N PHE A 242 10.12 -9.99 1.36
CA PHE A 242 10.18 -9.08 0.23
C PHE A 242 11.55 -8.48 0.07
N GLY A 243 12.08 -8.38 -1.15
CA GLY A 243 13.43 -7.89 -1.43
C GLY A 243 13.48 -6.37 -1.48
N ARG A 244 12.57 -5.75 -2.24
CA ARG A 244 12.58 -4.29 -2.46
C ARG A 244 11.18 -3.73 -2.60
N ALA A 245 11.03 -2.45 -2.30
CA ALA A 245 9.78 -1.72 -2.43
C ALA A 245 10.00 -0.36 -3.09
N ALA A 246 9.12 -0.01 -4.02
CA ALA A 246 9.03 1.34 -4.56
C ALA A 246 7.72 1.98 -4.14
N ALA A 247 7.83 3.24 -3.71
CA ALA A 247 6.72 4.10 -3.41
C ALA A 247 6.88 5.42 -4.16
N TRP A 248 5.79 5.92 -4.71
CA TRP A 248 5.70 7.32 -5.15
C TRP A 248 4.44 7.99 -4.64
N ASP A 249 4.56 9.29 -4.44
CA ASP A 249 3.46 10.18 -4.05
C ASP A 249 2.53 9.56 -2.99
N ALA A 250 3.12 9.23 -1.83
CA ALA A 250 2.54 8.39 -0.79
C ALA A 250 2.60 9.08 0.58
N PRO A 251 1.59 8.90 1.45
CA PRO A 251 1.52 9.55 2.76
C PRO A 251 2.42 8.85 3.80
N LEU A 252 3.72 8.72 3.53
CA LEU A 252 4.67 7.90 4.33
C LEU A 252 4.81 8.35 5.80
N MET A 253 4.65 9.64 6.06
CA MET A 253 4.81 10.24 7.40
C MET A 253 3.53 10.27 8.26
N LYS A 254 2.50 9.49 7.95
CA LYS A 254 1.30 9.40 8.80
C LYS A 254 1.67 8.88 10.21
N ASN A 255 1.13 9.54 11.24
CA ASN A 255 1.35 9.21 12.65
C ASN A 255 0.08 8.81 13.41
N LYS A 256 -1.09 8.86 12.75
CA LYS A 256 -2.38 8.40 13.25
C LYS A 256 -3.27 7.92 12.10
N PRO A 257 -4.21 6.98 12.34
CA PRO A 257 -5.09 6.42 11.32
C PRO A 257 -6.37 7.26 11.11
N ASP A 258 -6.24 8.57 10.94
CA ASP A 258 -7.37 9.53 10.99
C ASP A 258 -7.82 10.07 9.62
N GLN A 259 -7.24 9.59 8.52
CA GLN A 259 -7.54 10.06 7.17
C GLN A 259 -7.66 8.89 6.20
N PHE A 260 -8.25 9.14 5.03
CA PHE A 260 -8.22 8.22 3.89
C PHE A 260 -8.78 6.81 4.18
N GLY A 261 -9.71 6.70 5.13
CA GLY A 261 -10.33 5.44 5.54
C GLY A 261 -9.43 4.53 6.39
N MET A 262 -8.32 5.05 6.94
CA MET A 262 -7.42 4.28 7.81
C MET A 262 -8.12 3.77 9.08
N GLU A 263 -9.01 4.57 9.67
CA GLU A 263 -9.73 4.21 10.91
C GLU A 263 -10.45 2.86 10.79
N GLY A 264 -11.15 2.62 9.68
CA GLY A 264 -11.88 1.36 9.45
C GLY A 264 -10.98 0.15 9.22
N ILE A 265 -9.67 0.33 9.03
CA ILE A 265 -8.72 -0.79 8.88
C ILE A 265 -7.90 -0.99 10.15
N PHE A 266 -7.38 0.09 10.74
CA PHE A 266 -6.53 -0.02 11.91
C PHE A 266 -7.32 -0.11 13.22
N ALA A 267 -8.52 0.47 13.29
CA ALA A 267 -9.42 0.60 14.44
C ALA A 267 -8.87 1.38 15.64
N THR A 268 -7.60 1.20 15.99
CA THR A 268 -6.97 1.84 17.14
C THR A 268 -5.60 2.40 16.77
N GLN A 269 -5.18 3.44 17.49
CA GLN A 269 -3.81 3.97 17.39
C GLN A 269 -2.77 2.89 17.71
N GLU A 270 -3.01 2.08 18.74
CA GLU A 270 -2.10 0.99 19.13
C GLU A 270 -1.88 -0.01 18.00
N ASN A 271 -2.94 -0.40 17.28
CA ASN A 271 -2.80 -1.30 16.14
C ASN A 271 -2.08 -0.61 14.98
N PHE A 272 -2.43 0.64 14.67
CA PHE A 272 -1.76 1.44 13.63
C PHE A 272 -0.24 1.53 13.84
N GLU A 273 0.21 1.74 15.07
CA GLU A 273 1.63 1.90 15.38
C GLU A 273 2.48 0.67 15.07
N LYS A 274 1.87 -0.53 14.97
CA LYS A 274 2.55 -1.76 14.51
C LYS A 274 2.92 -1.70 13.03
N TYR A 275 2.23 -0.87 12.24
CA TYR A 275 2.41 -0.73 10.80
C TYR A 275 2.98 0.65 10.41
N GLN A 276 3.12 1.56 11.36
CA GLN A 276 3.58 2.92 11.11
C GLN A 276 4.99 2.95 10.51
N VAL A 277 5.09 3.34 9.24
CA VAL A 277 6.34 3.36 8.45
C VAL A 277 7.49 4.06 9.19
N THR A 278 7.24 5.21 9.84
CA THR A 278 8.29 5.94 10.57
C THR A 278 8.84 5.15 11.76
N LYS A 279 7.99 4.48 12.53
CA LYS A 279 8.42 3.63 13.66
C LYS A 279 9.17 2.40 13.15
N LEU A 280 8.71 1.80 12.06
CA LEU A 280 9.36 0.65 11.44
C LEU A 280 10.76 1.00 10.90
N LEU A 281 10.91 2.15 10.22
CA LEU A 281 12.22 2.64 9.77
C LEU A 281 13.17 2.84 10.95
N GLN A 282 12.71 3.46 12.03
CA GLN A 282 13.52 3.67 13.24
C GLN A 282 13.92 2.34 13.89
N GLY A 283 12.97 1.40 14.01
CA GLY A 283 13.19 0.11 14.63
C GLY A 283 14.11 -0.83 13.84
N ARG A 284 14.17 -0.66 12.50
CA ARG A 284 14.96 -1.51 11.60
C ARG A 284 16.15 -0.82 10.94
N ALA A 285 16.49 0.39 11.35
CA ALA A 285 17.51 1.21 10.71
C ALA A 285 18.81 0.43 10.44
N VAL A 286 19.29 -0.31 11.45
CA VAL A 286 20.53 -1.11 11.37
C VAL A 286 20.46 -2.21 10.30
N GLU A 287 19.34 -2.94 10.21
CA GLU A 287 19.13 -4.00 9.21
C GLU A 287 19.09 -3.44 7.76
N LEU A 288 18.71 -2.17 7.62
CA LEU A 288 18.50 -1.50 6.34
C LEU A 288 19.67 -0.60 5.91
N GLN A 289 20.78 -0.57 6.66
CA GLN A 289 22.01 0.11 6.22
C GLN A 289 22.76 -0.66 5.13
N GLY A 290 22.35 -1.90 4.84
CA GLY A 290 22.93 -2.77 3.82
C GLY A 290 22.49 -2.40 2.39
N PRO A 291 22.10 -3.37 1.55
CA PRO A 291 21.75 -3.09 0.16
C PRO A 291 20.56 -2.13 0.05
N ASN A 292 20.53 -1.34 -1.01
CA ASN A 292 19.42 -0.43 -1.30
C ASN A 292 18.13 -1.20 -1.65
N ARG A 293 17.18 -1.22 -0.72
CA ARG A 293 15.91 -1.93 -0.84
C ARG A 293 14.69 -1.02 -0.97
N LEU A 294 14.88 0.29 -0.83
CA LEU A 294 13.80 1.27 -0.74
C LEU A 294 13.95 2.28 -1.87
N VAL A 295 12.91 2.44 -2.66
CA VAL A 295 12.85 3.43 -3.75
C VAL A 295 11.75 4.44 -3.44
N LEU A 296 12.13 5.70 -3.32
CA LEU A 296 11.25 6.86 -3.19
C LEU A 296 11.39 7.71 -4.44
N THR A 297 10.36 7.76 -5.28
CA THR A 297 10.38 8.59 -6.49
C THR A 297 9.11 9.42 -6.56
N GLY A 298 9.13 10.52 -7.30
CA GLY A 298 7.94 11.20 -7.80
C GLY A 298 7.02 11.82 -6.74
N TYR A 299 6.30 12.86 -7.13
CA TYR A 299 5.31 13.48 -6.23
C TYR A 299 4.15 14.13 -6.95
N GLY A 300 3.03 14.22 -6.25
CA GLY A 300 1.85 14.99 -6.60
C GLY A 300 1.28 15.60 -5.33
N ASN A 301 0.48 14.83 -4.59
CA ASN A 301 -0.17 15.28 -3.36
C ASN A 301 0.71 15.22 -2.10
N PHE A 302 1.72 14.36 -2.06
CA PHE A 302 2.44 13.96 -0.85
C PHE A 302 3.95 14.20 -0.91
N ARG A 303 4.40 15.23 -1.64
CA ARG A 303 5.82 15.58 -1.75
C ARG A 303 6.49 15.75 -0.39
N GLU A 304 5.86 16.47 0.52
CA GLU A 304 6.41 16.74 1.85
C GLU A 304 6.63 15.43 2.64
N HIS A 305 5.72 14.46 2.52
CA HIS A 305 5.89 13.15 3.17
C HIS A 305 7.11 12.40 2.62
N HIS A 306 7.39 12.51 1.31
CA HIS A 306 8.56 11.90 0.69
C HIS A 306 9.86 12.58 1.12
N GLN A 307 9.89 13.92 1.15
CA GLN A 307 11.04 14.69 1.64
C GLN A 307 11.36 14.36 3.11
N GLN A 308 10.35 14.34 3.97
CA GLN A 308 10.53 14.00 5.38
C GLN A 308 10.95 12.53 5.58
N ALA A 309 10.46 11.60 4.76
CA ALA A 309 10.86 10.20 4.80
C ALA A 309 12.32 10.03 4.34
N HIS A 310 12.72 10.71 3.27
CA HIS A 310 14.11 10.78 2.82
C HIS A 310 15.02 11.31 3.94
N ASP A 311 14.69 12.45 4.54
CA ASP A 311 15.47 13.03 5.63
C ASP A 311 15.58 12.09 6.84
N LEU A 312 14.51 11.35 7.16
CA LEU A 312 14.54 10.34 8.21
C LEU A 312 15.49 9.19 7.87
N MET A 313 15.41 8.63 6.65
CA MET A 313 16.30 7.56 6.21
C MET A 313 17.76 8.01 6.19
N MET A 314 18.04 9.24 5.73
CA MET A 314 19.38 9.84 5.78
C MET A 314 19.91 9.93 7.22
N ARG A 315 19.10 10.42 8.18
CA ARG A 315 19.51 10.47 9.59
C ARG A 315 19.76 9.09 10.21
N LEU A 316 19.02 8.07 9.76
CA LEU A 316 19.14 6.69 10.24
C LEU A 316 20.25 5.89 9.52
N GLY A 317 20.85 6.44 8.46
CA GLY A 317 21.81 5.73 7.62
C GLY A 317 21.20 4.61 6.79
N VAL A 318 19.90 4.66 6.51
CA VAL A 318 19.18 3.65 5.71
C VAL A 318 19.44 3.88 4.23
N ALA A 319 19.94 2.87 3.52
CA ALA A 319 20.21 2.94 2.09
C ALA A 319 18.90 2.98 1.29
N HIS A 320 18.73 3.99 0.44
CA HIS A 320 17.53 4.19 -0.37
C HIS A 320 17.82 5.00 -1.63
N GLU A 321 17.07 4.74 -2.70
CA GLU A 321 17.01 5.60 -3.89
C GLU A 321 15.99 6.72 -3.64
N TYR A 322 16.35 7.96 -3.96
CA TYR A 322 15.46 9.10 -3.80
C TYR A 322 15.48 10.01 -5.03
N ARG A 323 14.29 10.28 -5.60
CA ARG A 323 14.06 11.21 -6.71
C ARG A 323 12.90 12.14 -6.39
N ASP A 324 13.20 13.40 -6.07
CA ASP A 324 12.22 14.45 -5.75
C ASP A 324 11.54 15.04 -7.00
N GLY A 325 11.10 14.18 -7.92
CA GLY A 325 10.45 14.59 -9.16
C GLY A 325 10.54 13.56 -10.28
N PRO A 326 9.86 13.82 -11.41
CA PRO A 326 9.05 15.01 -11.67
C PRO A 326 7.70 15.00 -10.94
N ALA A 327 7.10 16.17 -10.83
CA ALA A 327 5.71 16.32 -10.40
C ALA A 327 4.78 15.71 -11.45
N ARG A 328 3.82 14.88 -11.03
CA ARG A 328 2.79 14.36 -11.95
C ARG A 328 1.44 14.28 -11.23
N LYS A 329 0.38 14.02 -12.00
CA LYS A 329 -0.97 13.84 -11.46
C LYS A 329 -1.00 12.61 -10.54
N HIS A 330 -1.70 12.70 -9.41
CA HIS A 330 -1.90 11.60 -8.46
C HIS A 330 -2.75 10.46 -9.07
N ASP A 331 -2.15 9.65 -9.94
CA ASP A 331 -2.80 8.59 -10.73
C ASP A 331 -1.73 7.61 -11.29
N TRP A 332 -2.09 6.34 -11.49
CA TRP A 332 -1.23 5.30 -12.05
C TRP A 332 -0.70 5.64 -13.45
N HIS A 333 -1.52 6.26 -14.30
CA HIS A 333 -1.20 6.50 -15.72
C HIS A 333 -0.30 7.71 -15.97
N SER A 334 0.07 8.42 -14.91
CA SER A 334 0.77 9.71 -15.01
C SER A 334 2.22 9.60 -15.48
N GLY A 335 2.80 8.40 -15.45
CA GLY A 335 4.13 8.12 -16.01
C GLY A 335 5.25 7.88 -14.98
N TRP A 336 4.93 7.47 -13.75
CA TRP A 336 5.94 7.02 -12.77
C TRP A 336 6.26 5.53 -12.86
N VAL A 337 5.34 4.72 -13.40
CA VAL A 337 5.43 3.25 -13.36
C VAL A 337 6.70 2.73 -14.03
N GLU A 338 7.08 3.24 -15.21
CA GLU A 338 8.28 2.78 -15.95
C GLU A 338 9.54 2.93 -15.10
N GLU A 339 9.73 4.12 -14.55
CA GLU A 339 10.91 4.46 -13.75
C GLU A 339 10.93 3.68 -12.43
N ALA A 340 9.80 3.60 -11.73
CA ALA A 340 9.71 2.86 -10.47
C ALA A 340 9.99 1.37 -10.67
N VAL A 341 9.47 0.76 -11.74
CA VAL A 341 9.73 -0.65 -12.10
C VAL A 341 11.19 -0.85 -12.51
N GLY A 342 11.76 0.05 -13.31
CA GLY A 342 13.17 0.00 -13.69
C GLY A 342 14.08 0.03 -12.47
N LEU A 343 13.83 0.96 -11.55
CA LEU A 343 14.57 1.07 -10.29
C LEU A 343 14.40 -0.14 -9.38
N LEU A 344 13.24 -0.82 -9.40
CA LEU A 344 12.98 -2.04 -8.62
C LEU A 344 13.71 -3.28 -9.15
N LEU A 345 13.77 -3.44 -10.47
CA LEU A 345 14.30 -4.64 -11.12
C LEU A 345 15.79 -4.53 -11.46
N HIS A 346 16.31 -3.30 -11.54
CA HIS A 346 17.71 -2.99 -11.85
C HIS A 346 18.29 -2.00 -10.82
N PRO A 347 18.58 -2.48 -9.58
CA PRO A 347 19.15 -1.68 -8.49
C PRO A 347 20.50 -1.03 -8.80
#